data_AF-W7WH42-F1
#
_entry.id   AF-W7WH42-F1
#
_cell.length_a   1.000
_cell.length_b   1.000
_cell.length_c   1.000
_cell.angle_alpha   90.00
_cell.angle_beta   90.00
_cell.angle_gamma   90.00
#
_symmetry.space_group_name_H-M   'P 1'
#
loop_
_entity.id
_entity.type
_entity.pdbx_description
1 polymer ?
#
loop_
_entity_poly.entity_id
_entity_poly.type
_entity_poly.pdbx_seq_one_letter_code
_entity_poly.pdbx_strand_id
1 'polypeptide(L)' 'MSDSILSRVGRVIGETFGDDSLAVTRETIAEDVPGWDSLSHTILMLALEDEFGVTLPSDTQGFANVGQLVDVIAGLSHS' A
#
# COMPACT_ATOMS: atom_id res chain seq x y z
N MET A 1 11.69 13.09 0.54
CA MET A 1 11.43 12.20 1.70
C MET A 1 10.26 11.25 1.46
N SER A 2 9.18 11.66 0.77
CA SER A 2 8.04 10.78 0.41
C SER A 2 8.37 9.66 -0.60
N ASP A 3 9.43 9.83 -1.38
CA ASP A 3 9.90 8.89 -2.41
C ASP A 3 10.27 7.50 -1.85
N SER A 4 10.74 7.46 -0.59
CA SER A 4 11.11 6.20 0.07
C SER A 4 9.90 5.39 0.53
N ILE A 5 8.81 6.03 0.97
CA ILE A 5 7.61 5.31 1.43
C ILE A 5 6.88 4.75 0.21
N LEU A 6 6.72 5.54 -0.85
CA LEU A 6 6.10 5.07 -2.10
C LEU A 6 6.85 3.87 -2.69
N SER A 7 8.18 3.91 -2.74
CA SER A 7 8.97 2.76 -3.23
C SER A 7 8.79 1.50 -2.39
N ARG A 8 8.72 1.65 -1.06
CA ARG A 8 8.49 0.52 -0.14
C ARG A 8 7.07 -0.04 -0.28
N VAL A 9 6.06 0.82 -0.33
CA VAL A 9 4.66 0.44 -0.58
C VAL A 9 4.55 -0.29 -1.92
N GLY A 10 5.18 0.25 -2.97
CA GLY A 10 5.21 -0.37 -4.30
C GLY A 10 5.82 -1.77 -4.28
N ARG A 11 6.91 -1.98 -3.53
CA ARG A 11 7.50 -3.31 -3.33
C ARG A 11 6.53 -4.26 -2.62
N VAL A 12 5.90 -3.84 -1.53
CA VAL A 12 4.94 -4.69 -0.80
C VAL A 12 3.75 -5.07 -1.68
N ILE A 13 3.28 -4.15 -2.52
CA ILE A 13 2.25 -4.42 -3.53
C ILE A 13 2.78 -5.49 -4.51
N GLY A 14 3.96 -5.29 -5.09
CA GLY A 14 4.58 -6.26 -6.00
C GLY A 14 4.73 -7.65 -5.38
N GLU A 15 5.19 -7.74 -4.14
CA GLU A 15 5.34 -8.99 -3.38
C GLU A 15 3.98 -9.65 -3.10
N THR A 16 2.95 -8.87 -2.76
CA THR A 16 1.61 -9.37 -2.45
C THR A 16 0.91 -9.92 -3.69
N PHE A 17 1.07 -9.26 -4.84
CA PHE A 17 0.42 -9.64 -6.10
C PHE A 17 1.30 -10.49 -7.02
N GLY A 18 2.56 -10.73 -6.64
CA GLY A 18 3.53 -11.49 -7.43
C GLY A 18 3.98 -10.78 -8.71
N ASP A 19 3.96 -9.45 -8.73
CA ASP A 19 4.39 -8.62 -9.86
C ASP A 19 5.36 -7.52 -9.40
N ASP A 20 6.65 -7.87 -9.30
CA ASP A 20 7.72 -6.92 -8.98
C ASP A 20 7.99 -5.89 -10.09
N SER A 21 7.38 -6.08 -11.28
CA SER A 21 7.52 -5.17 -12.42
C SER A 21 6.46 -4.08 -12.46
N LEU A 22 5.46 -4.17 -11.58
CA LEU A 22 4.35 -3.25 -11.50
C LEU A 22 4.84 -1.83 -11.18
N ALA A 23 4.62 -0.92 -12.12
CA ALA A 23 4.95 0.48 -11.95
C ALA A 23 3.92 1.16 -11.02
N VAL A 24 4.12 1.02 -9.72
CA VAL A 24 3.26 1.64 -8.71
C VAL A 24 3.56 3.13 -8.59
N THR A 25 2.51 3.94 -8.71
CA THR A 25 2.55 5.40 -8.53
C THR A 25 1.57 5.81 -7.44
N ARG A 26 1.57 7.09 -7.07
CA ARG A 26 0.57 7.63 -6.13
C ARG A 26 -0.86 7.59 -6.67
N GLU A 27 -1.03 7.51 -7.98
CA GLU A 27 -2.34 7.46 -8.64
C GLU A 27 -2.85 6.04 -8.82
N THR A 28 -2.00 5.02 -8.65
CA THR A 28 -2.37 3.61 -8.79
C THR A 28 -3.55 3.27 -7.89
N ILE A 29 -4.58 2.68 -8.48
CA ILE A 29 -5.78 2.18 -7.79
C ILE A 29 -5.83 0.66 -7.82
N ALA A 30 -6.72 0.06 -7.03
CA ALA A 30 -6.89 -1.39 -7.00
C ALA A 30 -7.24 -1.96 -8.39
N GLU A 31 -8.02 -1.24 -9.19
CA GLU A 31 -8.38 -1.65 -10.56
C GLU A 31 -7.18 -1.72 -11.52
N ASP A 32 -6.09 -0.98 -11.26
CA ASP A 32 -4.89 -1.02 -12.08
C ASP A 32 -4.02 -2.26 -11.81
N VAL A 33 -4.30 -2.99 -10.71
CA VAL A 33 -3.49 -4.10 -10.24
C VAL A 33 -4.23 -5.42 -10.45
N PRO A 34 -3.73 -6.29 -11.35
CA PRO A 34 -4.35 -7.58 -11.59
C PRO A 34 -4.42 -8.44 -10.32
N GLY A 35 -5.61 -8.96 -10.02
CA GLY A 35 -5.81 -9.81 -8.84
C GLY A 35 -5.99 -9.05 -7.53
N TRP A 36 -6.12 -7.72 -7.56
CA TRP A 36 -6.51 -6.96 -6.38
C TRP A 36 -8.01 -7.08 -6.10
N ASP A 37 -8.34 -7.97 -5.16
CA ASP A 37 -9.67 -8.17 -4.60
C ASP A 37 -9.69 -7.89 -3.08
N SER A 38 -10.82 -8.15 -2.41
CA SER A 38 -10.99 -7.86 -0.98
C SER A 38 -10.09 -8.70 -0.06
N LEU A 39 -9.80 -9.96 -0.44
CA LEU A 39 -8.90 -10.83 0.33
C LEU A 39 -7.46 -10.30 0.21
N SER A 40 -7.02 -10.06 -1.02
CA SER A 40 -5.68 -9.56 -1.30
C SER A 40 -5.46 -8.15 -0.71
N HIS A 41 -6.50 -7.31 -0.68
CA HIS A 41 -6.48 -6.03 0.04
C HIS A 41 -6.20 -6.20 1.53
N THR A 42 -6.84 -7.17 2.18
CA THR A 42 -6.62 -7.45 3.61
C THR A 42 -5.18 -7.90 3.86
N ILE A 43 -4.66 -8.79 3.02
CA ILE A 43 -3.26 -9.27 3.10
C ILE A 43 -2.29 -8.10 2.91
N LEU A 44 -2.54 -7.25 1.91
CA LEU A 44 -1.73 -6.06 1.65
C LEU A 44 -1.66 -5.14 2.86
N MET A 45 -2.78 -4.85 3.52
CA MET A 45 -2.79 -3.99 4.71
C MET A 45 -1.93 -4.57 5.83
N LEU A 46 -2.03 -5.88 6.09
CA LEU A 46 -1.20 -6.56 7.10
C LEU A 46 0.29 -6.51 6.76
N ALA A 47 0.64 -6.70 5.49
CA ALA A 47 2.03 -6.64 5.04
C ALA A 47 2.62 -5.21 5.16
N LEU A 48 1.81 -4.19 4.90
CA LEU A 48 2.19 -2.79 5.10
C LEU A 48 2.35 -2.44 6.58
N GLU A 49 1.46 -2.93 7.45
CA GLU A 49 1.60 -2.77 8.90
C GLU A 49 2.91 -3.38 9.41
N ASP A 50 3.27 -4.58 8.96
CA ASP A 50 4.51 -5.27 9.31
C ASP A 50 5.75 -4.52 8.80
N GLU A 51 5.79 -4.16 7.51
CA GLU A 51 6.93 -3.48 6.89
C GLU A 51 7.23 -2.11 7.53
N PHE A 52 6.19 -1.37 7.92
CA PHE A 52 6.35 -0.04 8.51
C PHE A 52 6.28 -0.01 10.03
N GLY A 53 5.92 -1.13 10.68
CA GLY A 53 5.72 -1.20 12.13
C GLY A 53 4.59 -0.28 12.62
N VAL A 54 3.56 -0.09 11.81
CA VAL A 54 2.41 0.79 12.10
C VAL A 54 1.12 -0.02 12.18
N THR A 55 0.07 0.55 12.75
CA THR A 55 -1.28 -0.02 12.68
C THR A 55 -2.15 0.87 11.79
N LEU A 56 -2.62 0.31 10.68
CA LEU A 56 -3.51 0.98 9.75
C LEU A 56 -4.95 0.87 10.26
N PRO A 57 -5.77 1.92 10.08
CA PRO A 57 -7.16 1.90 10.51
C PRO A 57 -7.94 0.86 9.70
N SER A 58 -8.75 0.02 10.34
CA SER A 58 -9.47 -1.10 9.68
C SER A 58 -10.50 -0.66 8.61
N ASP A 59 -10.80 0.63 8.51
CA ASP A 59 -11.68 1.24 7.49
C ASP A 59 -10.93 1.50 6.16
N THR A 60 -10.04 0.58 5.76
CA THR A 60 -9.15 0.74 4.59
C THR A 60 -9.86 0.63 3.25
N GLN A 61 -11.16 0.29 3.23
CA GLN A 61 -11.98 0.30 2.02
C GLN A 61 -12.15 1.71 1.42
N GLY A 62 -11.83 2.77 2.19
CA GLY A 62 -11.93 4.16 1.75
C GLY A 62 -10.73 4.72 0.99
N PHE A 63 -9.65 3.95 0.79
CA PHE A 63 -8.48 4.47 0.06
C PHE A 63 -8.75 4.50 -1.44
N ALA A 64 -8.76 5.71 -2.00
CA ALA A 64 -8.98 5.95 -3.42
C ALA A 64 -7.78 5.55 -4.27
N ASN A 65 -6.56 5.58 -3.73
CA ASN A 65 -5.31 5.24 -4.43
C ASN A 65 -4.17 4.99 -3.45
N VAL A 66 -3.05 4.47 -3.98
CA VAL A 66 -1.80 4.25 -3.25
C VAL A 66 -1.26 5.53 -2.61
N GLY A 67 -1.48 6.71 -3.21
CA GLY A 67 -1.04 8.00 -2.67
C GLY A 67 -1.62 8.30 -1.29
N GLN A 68 -2.92 8.06 -1.08
CA GLN A 68 -3.56 8.22 0.23
C GLN A 68 -2.96 7.26 1.27
N LEU A 69 -2.65 6.04 0.84
CA LEU A 69 -2.08 5.01 1.69
C LEU A 69 -0.66 5.38 2.14
N VAL A 70 0.15 5.91 1.21
CA VAL A 70 1.48 6.48 1.50
C VAL A 70 1.38 7.63 2.52
N ASP A 71 0.40 8.53 2.36
CA ASP A 71 0.26 9.69 3.23
C ASP A 71 -0.16 9.30 4.65
N VAL A 72 -1.03 8.28 4.80
CA VAL A 72 -1.40 7.73 6.12
C VAL A 72 -0.17 7.11 6.80
N ILE A 73 0.57 6.25 6.10
CA ILE A 73 1.79 5.63 6.64
C ILE A 73 2.81 6.68 7.05
N ALA A 74 3.01 7.71 6.21
CA ALA A 74 3.94 8.81 6.50
C ALA A 74 3.54 9.57 7.78
N GLY A 75 2.24 9.76 8.01
CA GLY A 75 1.73 10.38 9.23
C GLY A 75 1.93 9.52 10.48
N LEU A 76 1.80 8.20 10.36
CA LEU A 76 1.95 7.26 11.49
C LEU A 76 3.42 6.98 11.84
N SER A 77 4.30 6.86 10.85
CA SER A 77 5.72 6.56 11.04
C SER A 77 6.53 7.70 11.67
N HIS A 78 5.97 8.90 11.75
CA HIS A 78 6.60 10.08 12.36
C HIS A 78 6.14 10.35 13.80
N SER A 79 5.27 9.51 14.37
CA SER A 79 4.72 9.68 15.73
C SER A 79 5.36 8.75 16.75
#